data_AF-A0A210QWH7-F1
#
_entry.id   AF-A0A210QWH7-F1
#
_cell.length_a   1.000
_cell.length_b   1.000
_cell.length_c   1.000
_cell.angle_alpha   90.00
_cell.angle_beta   90.00
_cell.angle_gamma   90.00
#
_symmetry.space_group_name_H-M   'P 1'
#
loop_
_entity.id
_entity.type
_entity.pdbx_description
1 polymer ?
#
loop_
_entity_poly.entity_id
_entity_poly.type
_entity_poly.pdbx_seq_one_letter_code
_entity_poly.pdbx_strand_id
1 'polypeptide(L)'
;MLVHLTLLYGALAFARGWGEEFTFGTFPRHFVWGVASSTPGRIYTNWDNDTSDQMSYAEVDNNIRAAKFLGVSHYHFALNWSRLFTAREGQNSPNDNPGLKYYNHVINATLAAGMTPVVTLLAGELPIPIQEDGGWLNSSTVRHFRDYAMCCFKEFGDRVKFWVTMQDPSSMIKCWHSVKGIEENDPAIQAEVQVNVMTSHNEVYKLYDTDFRATRGGQIGIILSTNWYKTREPDMIDDVMADSASFPNHMGDVLTQLMHNRTTDFVGVAYPTTFLSQPLREHEQSLHAWSRTALTEMAPGNLRKLLNWLKGSVQGLPIYVVVSIARTDGGATGDLQRVACYRDHINEILKAINIDDCLDVKGFFFTSPMDTHDGSENRIGGTGSRGSLPKASELYIQQVVKDNGFTEGFNIMGGMATGRVANENSTLFDQFPEGFRWGASTSAYQIEGAWNEDGRGATFLDVIAHIHKGAIIDNSTGNVACDSYHKYMEDIRILQDTKVDTYHFSISWGRIFPYGTNHTVNQLGVAYYKKVIDGLLAAGIEPIATIYKYDMPVDLLKIGGWTNQSTIEHFKAYARVCFQEFGDKV
;
A
#
# COMPACT_ATOMS: atom_id res chain seq x y z
N MET A 1 9.86 -8.96 -29.25
CA MET A 1 10.63 -9.45 -28.09
C MET A 1 10.46 -8.56 -26.85
N LEU A 2 10.46 -7.22 -26.95
CA LEU A 2 10.21 -6.33 -25.81
C LEU A 2 8.80 -6.39 -25.19
N VAL A 3 7.77 -6.75 -25.96
CA VAL A 3 6.36 -6.69 -25.53
C VAL A 3 5.96 -7.82 -24.54
N HIS A 4 6.71 -8.93 -24.47
CA HIS A 4 6.45 -10.01 -23.51
C HIS A 4 7.19 -9.86 -22.17
N LEU A 5 8.27 -9.08 -22.12
CA LEU A 5 8.98 -8.77 -20.88
C LEU A 5 8.20 -7.80 -19.99
N THR A 6 7.36 -6.95 -20.57
CA THR A 6 6.55 -5.97 -19.84
C THR A 6 5.40 -6.62 -19.05
N LEU A 7 4.82 -7.72 -19.57
CA LEU A 7 3.76 -8.46 -18.90
C LEU A 7 4.26 -9.27 -17.68
N LEU A 8 5.50 -9.76 -17.72
CA LEU A 8 6.10 -10.48 -16.59
C LEU A 8 6.45 -9.54 -15.43
N TYR A 9 6.98 -8.35 -15.71
CA TYR A 9 7.28 -7.36 -14.66
C TYR A 9 6.01 -6.78 -14.02
N GLY A 10 4.93 -6.61 -14.79
CA GLY A 10 3.63 -6.18 -14.25
C GLY A 10 3.01 -7.20 -13.30
N ALA A 11 3.08 -8.50 -13.62
CA ALA A 11 2.56 -9.56 -12.76
C ALA A 11 3.43 -9.82 -11.51
N LEU A 12 4.75 -9.72 -11.63
CA LEU A 12 5.67 -9.89 -10.49
C LEU A 12 5.67 -8.70 -9.53
N ALA A 13 5.42 -7.47 -9.99
CA ALA A 13 5.22 -6.32 -9.11
C ALA A 13 3.89 -6.41 -8.33
N PHE A 14 2.84 -6.99 -8.94
CA PHE A 14 1.56 -7.24 -8.28
C PHE A 14 1.59 -8.42 -7.27
N ALA A 15 2.48 -9.39 -7.47
CA ALA A 15 2.61 -10.55 -6.58
C ALA A 15 3.56 -10.32 -5.38
N ARG A 16 4.43 -9.31 -5.42
CA ARG A 16 5.49 -9.08 -4.40
C ARG A 16 5.02 -8.45 -3.08
N GLY A 17 3.73 -8.13 -2.94
CA GLY A 17 3.12 -7.73 -1.66
C GLY A 17 2.46 -8.87 -0.86
N TRP A 18 2.37 -10.08 -1.43
CA TRP A 18 1.62 -11.21 -0.87
C TRP A 18 2.42 -12.04 0.15
N GLY A 19 3.38 -11.42 0.83
CA GLY A 19 4.25 -12.08 1.81
C GLY A 19 3.65 -12.21 3.22
N GLU A 20 2.56 -11.49 3.53
CA GLU A 20 1.82 -11.66 4.78
C GLU A 20 0.38 -12.07 4.46
N GLU A 21 -0.06 -13.23 4.97
CA GLU A 21 -1.41 -13.77 4.74
C GLU A 21 -2.51 -12.72 5.01
N PHE A 22 -3.46 -12.58 4.09
CA PHE A 22 -4.60 -11.70 4.25
C PHE A 22 -5.53 -12.22 5.36
N THR A 23 -5.92 -11.35 6.29
CA THR A 23 -6.75 -11.75 7.44
C THR A 23 -8.23 -11.42 7.23
N PHE A 24 -9.10 -12.42 7.39
CA PHE A 24 -10.55 -12.22 7.43
C PHE A 24 -11.02 -11.99 8.88
N GLY A 25 -12.05 -11.17 9.04
CA GLY A 25 -12.64 -10.84 10.34
C GLY A 25 -13.32 -9.48 10.35
N THR A 26 -13.99 -9.18 11.45
CA THR A 26 -14.66 -7.88 11.67
C THR A 26 -13.95 -7.08 12.75
N PHE A 27 -14.03 -5.75 12.65
CA PHE A 27 -13.62 -4.84 13.71
C PHE A 27 -14.61 -4.89 14.89
N PRO A 28 -14.23 -4.35 16.07
CA PRO A 28 -15.14 -4.23 17.20
C PRO A 28 -16.44 -3.51 16.82
N ARG A 29 -17.57 -3.84 17.48
CA ARG A 29 -18.90 -3.28 17.16
C ARG A 29 -18.96 -1.75 17.24
N HIS A 30 -18.11 -1.13 18.05
CA HIS A 30 -18.04 0.31 18.25
C HIS A 30 -16.90 0.98 17.47
N PHE A 31 -16.35 0.29 16.47
CA PHE A 31 -15.31 0.85 15.62
C PHE A 31 -15.85 2.02 14.81
N VAL A 32 -15.12 3.12 14.80
CA VAL A 32 -15.45 4.35 14.12
C VAL A 32 -14.96 4.29 12.68
N TRP A 33 -15.89 4.30 11.74
CA TRP A 33 -15.61 4.56 10.34
C TRP A 33 -15.87 6.04 10.06
N GLY A 34 -14.84 6.75 9.64
CA GLY A 34 -14.92 8.17 9.34
C GLY A 34 -14.37 8.52 7.97
N VAL A 35 -14.65 9.73 7.51
CA VAL A 35 -13.97 10.31 6.36
C VAL A 35 -13.39 11.66 6.79
N ALA A 36 -12.14 11.90 6.44
CA ALA A 36 -11.47 13.18 6.63
C ALA A 36 -11.51 13.96 5.31
N SER A 37 -12.12 15.14 5.34
CA SER A 37 -11.96 16.09 4.25
C SER A 37 -10.61 16.76 4.41
N SER A 38 -9.70 16.52 3.48
CA SER A 38 -8.54 17.38 3.33
C SER A 38 -9.07 18.79 3.06
N THR A 39 -8.73 19.74 3.91
CA THR A 39 -8.70 21.13 3.45
C THR A 39 -7.50 21.80 4.10
N PRO A 40 -6.75 22.61 3.33
CA PRO A 40 -7.20 23.25 2.11
C PRO A 40 -6.65 22.60 0.84
N GLY A 41 -7.49 21.83 0.12
CA GLY A 41 -7.43 21.95 -1.33
C GLY A 41 -7.95 23.35 -1.65
N ARG A 42 -7.05 24.26 -2.05
CA ARG A 42 -7.32 25.68 -2.38
C ARG A 42 -8.49 26.30 -1.60
N ILE A 43 -8.28 26.54 -0.31
CA ILE A 43 -9.08 27.53 0.40
C ILE A 43 -8.08 28.40 1.16
N TYR A 44 -7.57 29.41 0.45
CA TYR A 44 -6.70 30.48 0.94
C TYR A 44 -5.45 29.98 1.67
N THR A 45 -4.44 29.57 0.89
CA THR A 45 -3.08 29.82 1.36
C THR A 45 -2.90 31.34 1.47
N ASN A 46 -2.00 31.79 2.33
CA ASN A 46 -1.62 33.19 2.49
C ASN A 46 -1.09 33.87 1.20
N TRP A 47 -1.13 33.21 0.03
CA TRP A 47 -0.60 33.65 -1.25
C TRP A 47 -1.63 33.92 -2.35
N ASP A 48 -2.90 33.53 -2.17
CA ASP A 48 -3.92 33.76 -3.19
C ASP A 48 -4.79 34.99 -2.84
N ASN A 49 -4.51 36.11 -3.51
CA ASN A 49 -5.37 37.30 -3.59
C ASN A 49 -6.64 37.06 -4.44
N ASP A 50 -6.94 35.81 -4.79
CA ASP A 50 -8.04 35.48 -5.68
C ASP A 50 -9.36 35.39 -4.89
N THR A 51 -10.22 36.37 -5.13
CA THR A 51 -11.56 36.48 -4.53
C THR A 51 -12.61 35.74 -5.35
N SER A 52 -12.21 34.93 -6.34
CA SER A 52 -13.12 34.33 -7.32
C SER A 52 -13.65 32.93 -7.00
N ASP A 53 -13.04 32.16 -6.08
CA ASP A 53 -13.64 30.88 -5.62
C ASP A 53 -14.65 31.15 -4.51
N GLN A 54 -15.86 31.55 -4.93
CA GLN A 54 -17.04 31.58 -4.09
C GLN A 54 -17.29 30.19 -3.50
N MET A 55 -16.96 30.04 -2.22
CA MET A 55 -17.36 28.90 -1.37
C MET A 55 -18.84 28.62 -1.53
N SER A 56 -19.18 27.61 -2.32
CA SER A 56 -20.56 27.23 -2.48
C SER A 56 -20.96 26.33 -1.30
N TYR A 57 -21.97 26.72 -0.53
CA TYR A 57 -22.65 25.81 0.40
C TYR A 57 -23.03 24.48 -0.29
N ALA A 58 -23.24 24.49 -1.60
CA ALA A 58 -23.50 23.29 -2.38
C ALA A 58 -22.31 22.30 -2.42
N GLU A 59 -21.06 22.77 -2.36
CA GLU A 59 -19.89 21.89 -2.28
C GLU A 59 -19.80 21.19 -0.93
N VAL A 60 -20.08 21.92 0.15
CA VAL A 60 -20.21 21.32 1.50
C VAL A 60 -21.29 20.24 1.50
N ASP A 61 -22.45 20.55 0.95
CA ASP A 61 -23.57 19.60 0.87
C ASP A 61 -23.24 18.41 -0.05
N ASN A 62 -22.41 18.58 -1.07
CA ASN A 62 -21.90 17.48 -1.89
C ASN A 62 -20.96 16.57 -1.09
N ASN A 63 -19.99 17.14 -0.36
CA ASN A 63 -19.04 16.39 0.47
C ASN A 63 -19.77 15.55 1.52
N ILE A 64 -20.77 16.15 2.19
CA ILE A 64 -21.55 15.50 3.24
C ILE A 64 -22.44 14.40 2.63
N ARG A 65 -23.01 14.62 1.44
CA ARG A 65 -23.75 13.56 0.71
C ARG A 65 -22.84 12.41 0.30
N ALA A 66 -21.62 12.68 -0.16
CA ALA A 66 -20.65 11.66 -0.51
C ALA A 66 -20.21 10.86 0.73
N ALA A 67 -19.92 11.54 1.85
CA ALA A 67 -19.62 10.89 3.12
C ALA A 67 -20.78 9.99 3.58
N LYS A 68 -22.02 10.48 3.50
CA LYS A 68 -23.23 9.69 3.81
C LYS A 68 -23.39 8.48 2.90
N PHE A 69 -23.05 8.61 1.61
CA PHE A 69 -23.07 7.48 0.67
C PHE A 69 -22.11 6.37 1.11
N LEU A 70 -20.93 6.69 1.65
CA LEU A 70 -19.98 5.70 2.15
C LEU A 70 -20.48 4.93 3.39
N GLY A 71 -21.55 5.40 4.05
CA GLY A 71 -22.07 4.78 5.28
C GLY A 71 -21.20 5.04 6.51
N VAL A 72 -20.26 6.00 6.45
CA VAL A 72 -19.41 6.38 7.59
C VAL A 72 -20.22 7.04 8.71
N SER A 73 -19.75 6.93 9.94
CA SER A 73 -20.39 7.51 11.12
C SER A 73 -19.80 8.85 11.55
N HIS A 74 -18.60 9.19 11.09
CA HIS A 74 -17.89 10.41 11.47
C HIS A 74 -17.40 11.20 10.26
N TYR A 75 -17.47 12.53 10.33
CA TYR A 75 -16.97 13.43 9.29
C TYR A 75 -15.96 14.39 9.92
N HIS A 76 -14.71 14.30 9.49
CA HIS A 76 -13.59 15.08 10.02
C HIS A 76 -13.22 16.22 9.08
N PHE A 77 -13.08 17.42 9.62
CA PHE A 77 -12.63 18.62 8.91
C PHE A 77 -11.84 19.56 9.83
N ALA A 78 -11.09 20.49 9.24
CA ALA A 78 -10.34 21.51 9.96
C ALA A 78 -10.99 22.90 9.85
N LEU A 79 -10.87 23.67 10.92
CA LEU A 79 -11.17 25.10 10.92
C LEU A 79 -10.00 25.87 10.33
N ASN A 80 -10.30 26.98 9.65
CA ASN A 80 -9.31 27.95 9.19
C ASN A 80 -9.37 29.16 10.14
N TRP A 81 -8.29 29.37 10.89
CA TRP A 81 -8.22 30.43 11.90
C TRP A 81 -8.42 31.82 11.25
N SER A 82 -7.71 32.11 10.17
CA SER A 82 -7.80 33.38 9.43
C SER A 82 -9.22 33.69 8.94
N ARG A 83 -10.00 32.66 8.62
CA ARG A 83 -11.40 32.79 8.20
C ARG A 83 -12.34 33.17 9.33
N LEU A 84 -12.10 32.62 10.52
CA LEU A 84 -12.90 32.91 11.70
C LEU A 84 -12.56 34.29 12.28
N PHE A 85 -11.32 34.74 12.13
CA PHE A 85 -10.83 36.00 12.66
C PHE A 85 -10.09 36.79 11.56
N THR A 86 -10.85 37.52 10.75
CA THR A 86 -10.26 38.49 9.82
C THR A 86 -9.85 39.74 10.61
N ALA A 87 -8.69 40.32 10.30
CA ALA A 87 -8.10 41.47 11.01
C ALA A 87 -8.88 42.79 10.90
N ARG A 88 -10.19 42.76 10.61
CA ARG A 88 -11.07 43.92 10.73
C ARG A 88 -11.67 43.94 12.13
N GLU A 89 -10.86 44.39 13.08
CA GLU A 89 -11.38 44.87 14.35
C GLU A 89 -12.48 45.92 14.08
N GLY A 90 -13.65 45.72 14.69
CA GLY A 90 -14.55 46.82 15.00
C GLY A 90 -15.96 46.81 14.40
N GLN A 91 -16.33 45.93 13.48
CA GLN A 91 -17.71 45.89 12.98
C GLN A 91 -18.11 44.47 12.56
N ASN A 92 -18.83 43.77 13.44
CA ASN A 92 -19.99 42.93 13.15
C ASN A 92 -20.34 42.09 14.39
N SER A 93 -21.63 41.98 14.69
CA SER A 93 -22.15 41.00 15.66
C SER A 93 -21.60 39.59 15.33
N PRO A 94 -21.41 38.67 16.31
CA PRO A 94 -21.09 37.27 16.03
C PRO A 94 -22.01 36.65 14.96
N ASN A 95 -23.24 37.15 14.85
CA ASN A 95 -24.24 36.73 13.86
C ASN A 95 -23.94 37.15 12.41
N ASP A 96 -22.93 37.98 12.13
CA ASP A 96 -22.60 38.46 10.78
C ASP A 96 -21.22 38.03 10.28
N ASN A 97 -20.49 37.20 11.03
CA ASN A 97 -19.24 36.61 10.57
C ASN A 97 -19.50 35.49 9.54
N PRO A 98 -19.09 35.64 8.26
CA PRO A 98 -19.34 34.64 7.22
C PRO A 98 -18.62 33.32 7.49
N GLY A 99 -17.46 33.34 8.15
CA GLY A 99 -16.73 32.14 8.57
C GLY A 99 -17.52 31.34 9.61
N LEU A 100 -18.10 32.02 10.62
CA LEU A 100 -18.96 31.36 11.60
C LEU A 100 -20.20 30.75 10.95
N LYS A 101 -20.86 31.46 10.01
CA LYS A 101 -22.02 30.93 9.26
C LYS A 101 -21.63 29.68 8.47
N TYR A 102 -20.48 29.69 7.81
CA TYR A 102 -19.97 28.56 7.06
C TYR A 102 -19.76 27.31 7.92
N TYR A 103 -19.01 27.42 9.02
CA TYR A 103 -18.73 26.24 9.87
C TYR A 103 -19.97 25.77 10.63
N ASN A 104 -20.88 26.67 11.01
CA ASN A 104 -22.20 26.29 11.50
C ASN A 104 -22.96 25.44 10.49
N HIS A 105 -22.94 25.81 9.20
CA HIS A 105 -23.56 25.02 8.14
C HIS A 105 -22.91 23.63 8.00
N VAL A 106 -21.58 23.55 7.95
CA VAL A 106 -20.85 22.27 7.87
C VAL A 106 -21.24 21.34 9.03
N ILE A 107 -21.22 21.85 10.27
CA ILE A 107 -21.57 21.09 11.48
C ILE A 107 -23.03 20.63 11.43
N ASN A 108 -23.95 21.54 11.12
CA ASN A 108 -25.39 21.24 11.10
C ASN A 108 -25.73 20.24 9.99
N ALA A 109 -25.15 20.39 8.80
CA ALA A 109 -25.34 19.47 7.69
C ALA A 109 -24.75 18.08 7.99
N THR A 110 -23.60 18.01 8.69
CA THR A 110 -22.99 16.75 9.14
C THR A 110 -23.92 16.01 10.10
N LEU A 111 -24.45 16.73 11.10
CA LEU A 111 -25.39 16.17 12.07
C LEU A 111 -26.72 15.75 11.41
N ALA A 112 -27.25 16.58 10.49
CA ALA A 112 -28.46 16.25 9.75
C ALA A 112 -28.30 15.02 8.84
N ALA A 113 -27.07 14.73 8.40
CA ALA A 113 -26.74 13.51 7.68
C ALA A 113 -26.65 12.27 8.58
N GLY A 114 -26.69 12.43 9.90
CA GLY A 114 -26.57 11.35 10.89
C GLY A 114 -25.12 11.01 11.26
N MET A 115 -24.16 11.89 10.98
CA MET A 115 -22.75 11.70 11.27
C MET A 115 -22.28 12.60 12.41
N THR A 116 -21.25 12.18 13.13
CA THR A 116 -20.59 12.96 14.18
C THR A 116 -19.51 13.87 13.57
N PRO A 117 -19.55 15.20 13.80
CA PRO A 117 -18.47 16.09 13.38
C PRO A 117 -17.23 15.92 14.26
N VAL A 118 -16.09 15.71 13.61
CA VAL A 118 -14.75 15.73 14.21
C VAL A 118 -14.04 16.99 13.73
N VAL A 119 -13.57 17.83 14.65
CA VAL A 119 -13.10 19.19 14.30
C VAL A 119 -11.65 19.40 14.73
N THR A 120 -10.78 19.65 13.76
CA THR A 120 -9.41 20.14 14.01
C THR A 120 -9.40 21.66 14.11
N LEU A 121 -8.88 22.19 15.22
CA LEU A 121 -8.74 23.64 15.42
C LEU A 121 -7.64 24.23 14.53
N LEU A 122 -6.50 23.56 14.41
CA LEU A 122 -5.36 23.99 13.60
C LEU A 122 -4.75 22.86 12.77
N ALA A 123 -4.67 23.05 11.46
CA ALA A 123 -4.04 22.13 10.51
C ALA A 123 -2.94 22.83 9.70
N GLY A 124 -1.89 23.27 10.39
CA GLY A 124 -0.65 23.76 9.80
C GLY A 124 -0.50 25.28 9.69
N GLU A 125 -1.54 26.03 9.31
CA GLU A 125 -1.39 27.44 8.94
C GLU A 125 -1.81 28.42 10.04
N LEU A 126 -0.90 29.33 10.40
CA LEU A 126 -1.18 30.48 11.26
C LEU A 126 -1.73 31.67 10.42
N PRO A 127 -2.57 32.54 11.01
CA PRO A 127 -2.91 33.83 10.41
C PRO A 127 -1.67 34.66 10.10
N ILE A 128 -1.64 35.33 8.94
CA ILE A 128 -0.51 36.17 8.48
C ILE A 128 -0.01 37.11 9.58
N PRO A 129 -0.86 37.87 10.30
CA PRO A 129 -0.36 38.79 11.32
C PRO A 129 0.39 38.09 12.46
N ILE A 130 -0.04 36.88 12.84
CA ILE A 130 0.64 36.06 13.85
C ILE A 130 1.94 35.52 13.27
N GLN A 131 1.93 35.08 12.01
CA GLN A 131 3.11 34.57 11.33
C GLN A 131 4.21 35.64 11.15
N GLU A 132 3.82 36.87 10.82
CA GLU A 132 4.70 38.03 10.69
C GLU A 132 5.21 38.55 12.03
N ASP A 133 4.45 38.36 13.12
CA ASP A 133 4.87 38.65 14.51
C ASP A 133 5.74 37.53 15.13
N GLY A 134 6.38 36.70 14.31
CA GLY A 134 7.29 35.64 14.72
C GLY A 134 6.66 34.25 14.86
N GLY A 135 5.35 34.10 14.62
CA GLY A 135 4.68 32.80 14.61
C GLY A 135 4.89 32.02 15.91
N TRP A 136 5.31 30.76 15.80
CA TRP A 136 5.56 29.90 16.97
C TRP A 136 6.81 30.26 17.77
N LEU A 137 7.67 31.17 17.31
CA LEU A 137 8.77 31.71 18.13
C LEU A 137 8.24 32.68 19.19
N ASN A 138 7.14 33.37 18.88
CA ASN A 138 6.55 34.32 19.79
C ASN A 138 5.65 33.60 20.80
N SER A 139 6.01 33.66 22.08
CA SER A 139 5.20 33.09 23.17
C SER A 139 3.78 33.69 23.27
N SER A 140 3.53 34.88 22.69
CA SER A 140 2.18 35.45 22.58
C SER A 140 1.22 34.55 21.78
N THR A 141 1.75 33.79 20.81
CA THR A 141 0.99 32.86 19.96
C THR A 141 0.26 31.81 20.79
N VAL A 142 0.82 31.39 21.93
CA VAL A 142 0.18 30.49 22.89
C VAL A 142 -1.16 31.06 23.37
N ARG A 143 -1.17 32.35 23.73
CA ARG A 143 -2.38 33.05 24.19
C ARG A 143 -3.37 33.23 23.04
N HIS A 144 -2.89 33.64 21.86
CA HIS A 144 -3.75 33.79 20.68
C HIS A 144 -4.45 32.48 20.32
N PHE A 145 -3.74 31.35 20.34
CA PHE A 145 -4.32 30.04 20.04
C PHE A 145 -5.34 29.61 21.11
N ARG A 146 -5.05 29.88 22.39
CA ARG A 146 -5.99 29.66 23.49
C ARG A 146 -7.28 30.45 23.32
N ASP A 147 -7.19 31.74 22.98
CA ASP A 147 -8.36 32.61 22.81
C ASP A 147 -9.19 32.22 21.57
N TYR A 148 -8.51 31.82 20.49
CA TYR A 148 -9.13 31.23 19.30
C TYR A 148 -9.92 29.96 19.64
N ALA A 149 -9.30 29.02 20.37
CA ALA A 149 -9.94 27.78 20.80
C ALA A 149 -11.14 28.06 21.72
N MET A 150 -11.03 29.01 22.66
CA MET A 150 -12.13 29.41 23.53
C MET A 150 -13.35 29.87 22.74
N CYS A 151 -13.14 30.67 21.68
CA CYS A 151 -14.24 31.08 20.81
C CYS A 151 -14.87 29.88 20.09
N CYS A 152 -14.05 29.00 19.51
CA CYS A 152 -14.54 27.79 18.84
C CYS A 152 -15.36 26.89 19.77
N PHE A 153 -14.91 26.69 21.02
CA PHE A 153 -15.64 25.89 22.01
C PHE A 153 -16.97 26.53 22.45
N LYS A 154 -17.02 27.87 22.53
CA LYS A 154 -18.28 28.59 22.83
C LYS A 154 -19.29 28.46 21.70
N GLU A 155 -18.84 28.65 20.46
CA GLU A 155 -19.70 28.70 19.27
C GLU A 155 -20.15 27.32 18.78
N PHE A 156 -19.26 26.31 18.86
CA PHE A 156 -19.50 25.01 18.25
C PHE A 156 -19.55 23.84 19.25
N GLY A 157 -19.09 24.03 20.49
CA GLY A 157 -18.97 22.95 21.49
C GLY A 157 -20.30 22.38 21.99
N ASP A 158 -21.41 23.08 21.74
CA ASP A 158 -22.75 22.54 21.96
C ASP A 158 -23.02 21.30 21.09
N ARG A 159 -22.49 21.29 19.86
CA ARG A 159 -22.71 20.27 18.82
C ARG A 159 -21.50 19.38 18.56
N VAL A 160 -20.28 19.89 18.71
CA VAL A 160 -19.05 19.15 18.45
C VAL A 160 -18.56 18.45 19.72
N LYS A 161 -18.45 17.12 19.64
CA LYS A 161 -18.02 16.25 20.77
C LYS A 161 -16.65 15.63 20.57
N PHE A 162 -16.01 15.85 19.43
CA PHE A 162 -14.72 15.27 19.10
C PHE A 162 -13.80 16.36 18.55
N TRP A 163 -12.88 16.82 19.38
CA TRP A 163 -11.99 17.95 19.10
C TRP A 163 -10.56 17.49 18.89
N VAL A 164 -9.89 18.07 17.91
CA VAL A 164 -8.46 17.92 17.69
C VAL A 164 -7.82 19.30 17.81
N THR A 165 -6.83 19.48 18.67
CA THR A 165 -6.18 20.79 18.81
C THR A 165 -5.35 21.11 17.57
N MET A 166 -4.47 20.18 17.21
CA MET A 166 -3.46 20.36 16.18
C MET A 166 -3.35 19.08 15.36
N GLN A 167 -3.21 19.25 14.06
CA GLN A 167 -2.78 18.21 13.16
C GLN A 167 -1.34 18.48 12.75
N ASP A 168 -0.50 17.48 12.95
CA ASP A 168 0.93 17.48 12.60
C ASP A 168 1.79 18.57 13.29
N PRO A 169 1.84 18.58 14.64
CA PRO A 169 2.72 19.50 15.37
C PRO A 169 4.20 19.31 15.01
N SER A 170 4.62 18.09 14.65
CA SER A 170 5.99 17.79 14.22
C SER A 170 6.39 18.60 12.99
N SER A 171 5.52 18.71 11.99
CA SER A 171 5.78 19.55 10.81
C SER A 171 5.81 21.04 11.16
N MET A 172 4.96 21.52 12.09
CA MET A 172 5.02 22.90 12.57
C MET A 172 6.37 23.22 13.25
N ILE A 173 6.90 22.26 14.02
CA ILE A 173 8.19 22.37 14.72
C ILE A 173 9.38 22.26 13.74
N LYS A 174 9.25 21.53 12.63
CA LYS A 174 10.31 21.37 11.63
C LYS A 174 10.38 22.54 10.66
N CYS A 175 9.24 22.94 10.11
CA CYS A 175 9.15 23.97 9.07
C CYS A 175 9.06 25.40 9.64
N TRP A 176 9.44 25.59 10.91
CA TRP A 176 9.43 26.90 11.57
C TRP A 176 10.31 27.94 10.88
N HIS A 177 11.41 27.51 10.26
CA HIS A 177 12.36 28.37 9.55
C HIS A 177 11.84 28.82 8.17
N SER A 178 10.71 28.29 7.69
CA SER A 178 10.13 28.68 6.38
C SER A 178 9.51 30.09 6.37
N VAL A 179 9.62 30.82 7.48
CA VAL A 179 9.22 32.22 7.64
C VAL A 179 10.31 33.13 7.06
N LYS A 180 9.92 34.18 6.34
CA LYS A 180 10.85 35.10 5.66
C LYS A 180 12.01 35.53 6.57
N GLY A 181 13.25 35.27 6.13
CA GLY A 181 14.46 35.84 6.72
C GLY A 181 15.26 34.90 7.64
N ILE A 182 14.86 33.64 7.81
CA ILE A 182 15.61 32.65 8.61
C ILE A 182 16.11 31.54 7.68
N GLU A 183 17.42 31.50 7.43
CA GLU A 183 18.04 30.57 6.47
C GLU A 183 18.61 29.29 7.12
N GLU A 184 18.77 29.25 8.45
CA GLU A 184 19.50 28.18 9.15
C GLU A 184 18.62 27.46 10.18
N ASN A 185 18.70 26.12 10.20
CA ASN A 185 17.96 25.24 11.11
C ASN A 185 18.69 25.13 12.46
N ASP A 186 18.55 26.13 13.33
CA ASP A 186 19.13 26.14 14.68
C ASP A 186 18.34 25.23 15.66
N PRO A 187 18.97 24.18 16.24
CA PRO A 187 18.32 23.30 17.21
C PRO A 187 17.79 23.99 18.47
N ALA A 188 18.45 25.05 18.94
CA ALA A 188 18.01 25.79 20.13
C ALA A 188 16.69 26.52 19.86
N ILE A 189 16.60 27.14 18.68
CA ILE A 189 15.39 27.84 18.26
C ILE A 189 14.24 26.85 18.01
N GLN A 190 14.54 25.70 17.39
CA GLN A 190 13.56 24.63 17.22
C GLN A 190 13.00 24.15 18.57
N ALA A 191 13.83 24.05 19.62
CA ALA A 191 13.38 23.68 20.95
C ALA A 191 12.44 24.73 21.56
N GLU A 192 12.68 26.03 21.33
CA GLU A 192 11.77 27.11 21.75
C GLU A 192 10.41 27.02 21.04
N VAL A 193 10.42 26.79 19.72
CA VAL A 193 9.20 26.54 18.94
C VAL A 193 8.43 25.35 19.51
N GLN A 194 9.12 24.23 19.77
CA GLN A 194 8.52 23.04 20.34
C GLN A 194 7.87 23.32 21.71
N VAL A 195 8.53 24.08 22.58
CA VAL A 195 7.96 24.51 23.87
C VAL A 195 6.68 25.30 23.65
N ASN A 196 6.65 26.25 22.72
CA ASN A 196 5.46 27.07 22.45
C ASN A 196 4.32 26.24 21.83
N VAL A 197 4.60 25.37 20.85
CA VAL A 197 3.59 24.48 20.24
C VAL A 197 2.97 23.55 21.29
N MET A 198 3.80 22.90 22.11
CA MET A 198 3.31 21.96 23.12
C MET A 198 2.60 22.67 24.28
N THR A 199 3.08 23.84 24.69
CA THR A 199 2.37 24.67 25.68
C THR A 199 1.00 25.10 25.15
N SER A 200 0.89 25.44 23.87
CA SER A 200 -0.38 25.81 23.23
C SER A 200 -1.39 24.67 23.24
N HIS A 201 -0.97 23.46 22.90
CA HIS A 201 -1.81 22.27 23.03
C HIS A 201 -2.26 22.06 24.49
N ASN A 202 -1.32 22.10 25.44
CA ASN A 202 -1.62 21.87 26.87
C ASN A 202 -2.61 22.90 27.43
N GLU A 203 -2.43 24.18 27.09
CA GLU A 203 -3.32 25.25 27.58
C GLU A 203 -4.72 25.15 26.96
N VAL A 204 -4.85 24.73 25.70
CA VAL A 204 -6.15 24.47 25.07
C VAL A 204 -6.82 23.23 25.65
N TYR A 205 -6.07 22.15 25.92
CA TYR A 205 -6.59 20.97 26.60
C TYR A 205 -7.14 21.33 27.97
N LYS A 206 -6.33 22.02 28.81
CA LYS A 206 -6.76 22.47 30.14
C LYS A 206 -7.99 23.36 30.06
N LEU A 207 -8.02 24.33 29.13
CA LEU A 207 -9.19 25.18 28.88
C LEU A 207 -10.44 24.35 28.61
N TYR A 208 -10.35 23.34 27.73
CA TYR A 208 -11.50 22.47 27.45
C TYR A 208 -11.90 21.67 28.69
N ASP A 209 -10.94 21.08 29.38
CA ASP A 209 -11.15 20.23 30.56
C ASP A 209 -11.83 20.98 31.71
N THR A 210 -11.36 22.19 32.02
CA THR A 210 -11.85 22.97 33.16
C THR A 210 -13.15 23.70 32.85
N ASP A 211 -13.26 24.30 31.66
CA ASP A 211 -14.32 25.29 31.40
C ASP A 211 -15.47 24.71 30.56
N PHE A 212 -15.21 23.66 29.77
CA PHE A 212 -16.17 23.16 28.78
C PHE A 212 -16.55 21.70 28.97
N ARG A 213 -15.68 20.81 29.46
CA ARG A 213 -15.94 19.36 29.48
C ARG A 213 -17.20 18.99 30.26
N ALA A 214 -17.39 19.57 31.44
CA ALA A 214 -18.56 19.29 32.28
C ALA A 214 -19.90 19.67 31.61
N THR A 215 -19.93 20.72 30.79
CA THR A 215 -21.15 21.22 30.14
C THR A 215 -21.32 20.73 28.70
N ARG A 216 -20.22 20.41 28.02
CA ARG A 216 -20.20 20.01 26.61
C ARG A 216 -20.05 18.50 26.41
N GLY A 217 -19.41 17.78 27.33
CA GLY A 217 -19.32 16.31 27.34
C GLY A 217 -18.56 15.69 26.16
N GLY A 218 -17.65 16.42 25.52
CA GLY A 218 -16.82 15.90 24.43
C GLY A 218 -15.43 15.44 24.87
N GLN A 219 -14.68 14.97 23.89
CA GLN A 219 -13.28 14.56 24.01
C GLN A 219 -12.40 15.47 23.17
N ILE A 220 -11.14 15.62 23.58
CA ILE A 220 -10.14 16.44 22.93
C ILE A 220 -8.83 15.68 22.80
N GLY A 221 -8.24 15.73 21.61
CA GLY A 221 -6.97 15.07 21.32
C GLY A 221 -6.11 15.80 20.30
N ILE A 222 -5.15 15.08 19.75
CA ILE A 222 -4.14 15.60 18.82
C ILE A 222 -3.86 14.58 17.73
N ILE A 223 -3.63 15.03 16.50
CA ILE A 223 -3.27 14.16 15.37
C ILE A 223 -1.77 14.31 15.09
N LEU A 224 -1.04 13.20 15.11
CA LEU A 224 0.39 13.11 14.83
C LEU A 224 0.59 12.49 13.45
N SER A 225 1.36 13.17 12.59
CA SER A 225 1.75 12.62 11.29
C SER A 225 3.09 11.90 11.39
N THR A 226 3.21 10.75 10.75
CA THR A 226 4.48 10.02 10.69
C THR A 226 4.59 9.09 9.50
N ASN A 227 5.82 8.80 9.09
CA ASN A 227 6.19 7.79 8.10
C ASN A 227 7.04 6.73 8.79
N TRP A 228 6.93 5.47 8.34
CA TRP A 228 7.79 4.39 8.83
C TRP A 228 8.72 3.93 7.72
N TYR A 229 10.01 4.25 7.83
CA TYR A 229 11.00 3.99 6.78
C TYR A 229 11.36 2.50 6.70
N LYS A 230 11.68 2.03 5.49
CA LYS A 230 12.17 0.67 5.24
C LYS A 230 13.68 0.73 5.10
N THR A 231 14.40 -0.08 5.87
CA THR A 231 15.85 -0.28 5.70
C THR A 231 16.13 -1.02 4.39
N ARG A 232 17.23 -0.65 3.73
CA ARG A 232 17.61 -1.20 2.43
C ARG A 232 18.07 -2.66 2.54
N GLU A 233 18.64 -3.06 3.68
CA GLU A 233 19.11 -4.42 3.96
C GLU A 233 18.83 -4.81 5.43
N PRO A 234 17.98 -5.82 5.72
CA PRO A 234 17.56 -6.19 7.07
C PRO A 234 18.68 -6.75 7.98
N ASP A 235 19.82 -7.15 7.41
CA ASP A 235 20.82 -7.97 8.10
C ASP A 235 21.97 -7.15 8.71
N MET A 236 22.00 -5.84 8.50
CA MET A 236 22.99 -4.96 9.14
C MET A 236 22.46 -4.40 10.45
N ILE A 237 23.04 -4.86 11.57
CA ILE A 237 22.76 -4.39 12.94
C ILE A 237 22.83 -2.86 13.03
N ASP A 238 23.77 -2.21 12.32
CA ASP A 238 23.91 -0.75 12.34
C ASP A 238 22.75 -0.02 11.64
N ASP A 239 22.14 -0.59 10.61
CA ASP A 239 20.96 -0.02 9.93
C ASP A 239 19.68 -0.20 10.75
N VAL A 240 19.55 -1.30 11.49
CA VAL A 240 18.46 -1.51 12.47
C VAL A 240 18.58 -0.52 13.63
N MET A 241 19.80 -0.22 14.08
CA MET A 241 20.05 0.78 15.12
C MET A 241 19.85 2.21 14.60
N ALA A 242 20.19 2.50 13.33
CA ALA A 242 19.90 3.78 12.68
C ALA A 242 18.39 4.01 12.45
N ASP A 243 17.60 2.97 12.18
CA ASP A 243 16.13 3.01 12.14
C ASP A 243 15.56 3.38 13.52
N SER A 244 16.05 2.73 14.58
CA SER A 244 15.67 3.08 15.96
C SER A 244 16.14 4.47 16.42
N ALA A 245 17.11 5.09 15.73
CA ALA A 245 17.66 6.42 16.04
C ALA A 245 17.13 7.55 15.15
N SER A 246 16.56 7.24 13.98
CA SER A 246 15.92 8.22 13.08
C SER A 246 14.40 8.34 13.29
N PHE A 247 13.78 7.31 13.88
CA PHE A 247 12.36 7.26 14.22
C PHE A 247 11.93 8.07 15.48
N PRO A 248 12.76 8.27 16.54
CA PRO A 248 12.28 8.87 17.79
C PRO A 248 12.38 10.40 17.92
N ASN A 249 12.89 11.18 16.96
CA ASN A 249 13.30 12.54 17.32
C ASN A 249 12.20 13.62 17.31
N HIS A 250 10.97 13.39 16.83
CA HIS A 250 9.92 14.43 16.88
C HIS A 250 8.54 13.93 17.30
N MET A 251 8.04 12.84 16.70
CA MET A 251 6.80 12.22 17.20
C MET A 251 7.02 11.65 18.61
N GLY A 252 8.16 11.01 18.86
CA GLY A 252 8.55 10.52 20.18
C GLY A 252 8.61 11.62 21.23
N ASP A 253 9.17 12.78 20.89
CA ASP A 253 9.24 13.93 21.79
C ASP A 253 7.87 14.53 22.12
N VAL A 254 7.03 14.72 21.09
CA VAL A 254 5.65 15.17 21.27
C VAL A 254 4.88 14.18 22.13
N LEU A 255 4.97 12.88 21.84
CA LEU A 255 4.33 11.82 22.62
C LEU A 255 4.81 11.80 24.07
N THR A 256 6.12 11.92 24.30
CA THR A 256 6.68 11.94 25.66
C THR A 256 6.09 13.08 26.48
N GLN A 257 5.98 14.28 25.89
CA GLN A 257 5.37 15.42 26.56
C GLN A 257 3.86 15.24 26.78
N LEU A 258 3.13 14.67 25.82
CA LEU A 258 1.69 14.38 25.95
C LEU A 258 1.43 13.39 27.08
N MET A 259 2.22 12.32 27.15
CA MET A 259 2.08 11.29 28.19
C MET A 259 2.50 11.78 29.56
N HIS A 260 3.55 12.60 29.65
CA HIS A 260 3.98 13.22 30.89
C HIS A 260 2.91 14.16 31.45
N ASN A 261 2.32 15.01 30.60
CA ASN A 261 1.34 16.02 31.00
C ASN A 261 -0.09 15.48 31.11
N ARG A 262 -0.39 14.32 30.50
CA ARG A 262 -1.74 13.73 30.40
C ARG A 262 -2.77 14.69 29.79
N THR A 263 -2.39 15.35 28.71
CA THR A 263 -3.17 16.42 28.06
C THR A 263 -3.90 15.98 26.80
N THR A 264 -4.34 14.72 26.74
CA THR A 264 -5.09 14.21 25.59
C THR A 264 -6.02 13.07 25.99
N ASP A 265 -7.21 13.01 25.39
CA ASP A 265 -8.17 11.91 25.60
C ASP A 265 -7.99 10.77 24.60
N PHE A 266 -7.39 11.04 23.45
CA PHE A 266 -7.11 10.09 22.37
C PHE A 266 -5.91 10.57 21.52
N VAL A 267 -5.35 9.69 20.69
CA VAL A 267 -4.32 10.06 19.71
C VAL A 267 -4.79 9.72 18.31
N GLY A 268 -4.75 10.71 17.43
CA GLY A 268 -4.92 10.48 16.00
C GLY A 268 -3.58 10.21 15.34
N VAL A 269 -3.53 9.26 14.41
CA VAL A 269 -2.31 8.92 13.65
C VAL A 269 -2.58 9.18 12.18
N ALA A 270 -1.99 10.24 11.63
CA ALA A 270 -2.02 10.53 10.20
C ALA A 270 -0.86 9.79 9.50
N TYR A 271 -1.19 8.78 8.70
CA TYR A 271 -0.21 7.95 7.99
C TYR A 271 -0.33 8.15 6.48
N PRO A 272 0.65 8.78 5.80
CA PRO A 272 0.64 8.92 4.35
C PRO A 272 1.16 7.64 3.70
N THR A 273 0.51 7.21 2.61
CA THR A 273 0.77 5.92 1.98
C THR A 273 1.95 5.91 1.01
N THR A 274 2.69 7.01 0.91
CA THR A 274 3.71 7.23 -0.12
C THR A 274 5.07 7.62 0.46
N PHE A 275 6.09 6.82 0.16
CA PHE A 275 7.49 7.18 0.41
C PHE A 275 8.08 8.01 -0.71
N LEU A 276 8.93 8.97 -0.35
CA LEU A 276 10.10 9.31 -1.16
C LEU A 276 11.18 8.29 -0.81
N SER A 277 11.51 7.41 -1.76
CA SER A 277 12.59 6.43 -1.63
C SER A 277 13.97 7.12 -1.79
N GLN A 278 14.31 8.11 -0.97
CA GLN A 278 15.68 8.62 -0.88
C GLN A 278 15.98 9.10 0.55
N PRO A 279 17.01 8.56 1.22
CA PRO A 279 17.71 9.33 2.23
C PRO A 279 18.47 10.43 1.47
N LEU A 280 18.10 11.69 1.69
CA LEU A 280 18.90 12.81 1.22
C LEU A 280 20.29 12.66 1.86
N ARG A 281 21.33 12.46 1.04
CA ARG A 281 22.70 12.76 1.50
C ARG A 281 22.70 14.23 1.90
N GLU A 282 23.38 14.56 2.99
CA GLU A 282 23.44 15.89 3.61
C GLU A 282 23.89 17.05 2.69
N HIS A 283 24.20 16.79 1.41
CA HIS A 283 24.79 17.76 0.48
C HIS A 283 23.91 18.27 -0.66
N GLU A 284 22.62 17.89 -0.77
CA GLU A 284 21.75 18.39 -1.86
C GLU A 284 20.51 19.14 -1.33
N GLN A 285 20.73 20.14 -0.47
CA GLN A 285 19.73 21.16 -0.14
C GLN A 285 19.61 22.20 -1.27
N SER A 286 19.12 21.80 -2.44
CA SER A 286 18.71 22.77 -3.46
C SER A 286 17.26 22.54 -3.90
N LEU A 287 16.49 23.62 -3.90
CA LEU A 287 15.04 23.75 -4.11
C LEU A 287 14.52 23.28 -5.50
N HIS A 288 15.29 22.50 -6.27
CA HIS A 288 14.95 22.12 -7.64
C HIS A 288 14.79 20.61 -7.91
N ALA A 289 14.80 19.76 -6.88
CA ALA A 289 14.63 18.30 -7.05
C ALA A 289 13.16 17.80 -7.04
N TRP A 290 12.16 18.69 -7.11
CA TRP A 290 10.72 18.32 -7.04
C TRP A 290 10.17 17.71 -8.34
N SER A 291 11.00 17.52 -9.36
CA SER A 291 10.60 16.86 -10.61
C SER A 291 11.62 15.81 -11.04
N ARG A 292 11.35 14.53 -10.72
CA ARG A 292 11.65 13.33 -11.54
C ARG A 292 11.35 12.05 -10.74
N THR A 293 10.34 11.30 -11.21
CA THR A 293 10.20 9.83 -11.12
C THR A 293 10.91 9.13 -9.95
N ALA A 294 10.40 9.28 -8.72
CA ALA A 294 10.61 8.30 -7.66
C ALA A 294 9.43 7.32 -7.68
N LEU A 295 9.70 6.03 -7.83
CA LEU A 295 8.71 4.96 -7.69
C LEU A 295 8.20 4.98 -6.25
N THR A 296 6.90 5.25 -6.10
CA THR A 296 6.23 5.31 -4.80
C THR A 296 5.91 3.88 -4.38
N GLU A 297 6.63 3.32 -3.40
CA GLU A 297 6.35 1.96 -2.88
C GLU A 297 5.25 2.03 -1.81
N MET A 298 4.19 1.24 -1.92
CA MET A 298 3.19 1.10 -0.85
C MET A 298 3.75 0.11 0.19
N ALA A 299 3.89 0.52 1.46
CA ALA A 299 4.33 -0.37 2.55
C ALA A 299 3.26 -0.47 3.66
N PRO A 300 2.15 -1.19 3.41
CA PRO A 300 1.06 -1.33 4.38
C PRO A 300 1.51 -1.97 5.70
N GLY A 301 2.38 -2.99 5.67
CA GLY A 301 2.89 -3.67 6.88
C GLY A 301 3.66 -2.75 7.85
N ASN A 302 4.15 -1.60 7.37
CA ASN A 302 4.80 -0.62 8.23
C ASN A 302 3.79 0.12 9.13
N LEU A 303 2.52 0.26 8.73
CA LEU A 303 1.47 0.79 9.60
C LEU A 303 1.24 -0.14 10.80
N ARG A 304 1.23 -1.46 10.61
CA ARG A 304 1.12 -2.43 11.72
C ARG A 304 2.32 -2.32 12.67
N LYS A 305 3.54 -2.17 12.14
CA LYS A 305 4.74 -1.92 12.97
C LYS A 305 4.62 -0.63 13.78
N LEU A 306 4.14 0.45 13.16
CA LEU A 306 3.87 1.72 13.85
C LEU A 306 2.87 1.55 14.99
N LEU A 307 1.76 0.87 14.74
CA LEU A 307 0.75 0.59 15.77
C LEU A 307 1.34 -0.25 16.91
N ASN A 308 2.17 -1.24 16.60
CA ASN A 308 2.87 -2.05 17.61
C ASN A 308 3.89 -1.24 18.43
N TRP A 309 4.58 -0.28 17.82
CA TRP A 309 5.46 0.63 18.54
C TRP A 309 4.66 1.57 19.46
N LEU A 310 3.56 2.14 18.96
CA LEU A 310 2.67 3.02 19.72
C LEU A 310 2.08 2.34 20.96
N LYS A 311 1.90 1.00 20.94
CA LYS A 311 1.45 0.23 22.11
C LYS A 311 2.33 0.47 23.34
N GLY A 312 3.64 0.64 23.14
CA GLY A 312 4.59 0.96 24.22
C GLY A 312 4.58 2.43 24.65
N SER A 313 4.13 3.34 23.78
CA SER A 313 4.29 4.80 23.96
C SER A 313 3.00 5.54 24.37
N VAL A 314 1.80 5.03 24.05
CA VAL A 314 0.50 5.71 24.33
C VAL A 314 -0.48 4.83 25.10
N GLN A 315 0.05 3.96 25.97
CA GLN A 315 -0.74 2.96 26.69
C GLN A 315 -1.97 3.56 27.39
N GLY A 316 -3.15 3.02 27.09
CA GLY A 316 -4.42 3.41 27.70
C GLY A 316 -5.21 4.50 26.96
N LEU A 317 -4.69 5.04 25.86
CA LEU A 317 -5.40 6.01 25.03
C LEU A 317 -6.00 5.35 23.77
N PRO A 318 -7.25 5.66 23.41
CA PRO A 318 -7.83 5.33 22.12
C PRO A 318 -6.99 5.87 20.95
N ILE A 319 -6.80 5.05 19.92
CA ILE A 319 -6.16 5.48 18.66
C ILE A 319 -7.17 5.56 17.53
N TYR A 320 -7.09 6.66 16.77
CA TYR A 320 -7.83 6.85 15.53
C TYR A 320 -6.85 7.01 14.37
N VAL A 321 -6.92 6.12 13.38
CA VAL A 321 -6.02 6.16 12.24
C VAL A 321 -6.63 6.99 11.12
N VAL A 322 -5.88 7.92 10.57
CA VAL A 322 -6.23 8.71 9.40
C VAL A 322 -5.23 8.36 8.30
N VAL A 323 -5.66 7.65 7.25
CA VAL A 323 -4.76 7.29 6.14
C VAL A 323 -4.93 8.28 5.00
N SER A 324 -3.85 8.99 4.68
CA SER A 324 -3.77 9.92 3.56
C SER A 324 -3.16 9.22 2.36
N ILE A 325 -3.91 9.11 1.27
CA ILE A 325 -3.43 8.47 0.04
C ILE A 325 -2.97 9.55 -0.90
N ALA A 326 -1.65 9.67 -1.09
CA ALA A 326 -1.11 10.51 -2.15
C ALA A 326 -1.14 9.70 -3.45
N ARG A 327 -1.79 10.27 -4.47
CA ARG A 327 -1.73 9.86 -5.87
C ARG A 327 -2.61 8.65 -6.25
N THR A 328 -3.50 8.91 -7.20
CA THR A 328 -4.02 7.89 -8.13
C THR A 328 -3.58 8.32 -9.53
N ASP A 329 -3.04 7.40 -10.31
CA ASP A 329 -2.81 7.56 -11.73
C ASP A 329 -4.10 8.02 -12.41
N GLY A 330 -4.04 9.19 -13.07
CA GLY A 330 -5.20 9.89 -13.59
C GLY A 330 -6.02 9.04 -14.56
N GLY A 331 -7.31 8.86 -14.25
CA GLY A 331 -8.28 8.21 -15.14
C GLY A 331 -9.65 8.02 -14.47
N ALA A 332 -10.72 8.13 -15.26
CA ALA A 332 -12.11 8.01 -14.82
C ALA A 332 -12.41 6.66 -14.13
N THR A 333 -13.15 6.71 -13.00
CA THR A 333 -13.84 5.61 -12.29
C THR A 333 -13.04 4.37 -11.82
N GLY A 334 -11.84 4.10 -12.35
CA GLY A 334 -11.08 2.86 -12.13
C GLY A 334 -9.85 3.01 -11.23
N ASP A 335 -10.00 3.62 -10.05
CA ASP A 335 -8.90 3.89 -9.11
C ASP A 335 -8.49 2.66 -8.27
N LEU A 336 -8.20 1.54 -8.94
CA LEU A 336 -7.89 0.26 -8.29
C LEU A 336 -6.64 0.30 -7.40
N GLN A 337 -5.69 1.21 -7.66
CA GLN A 337 -4.55 1.43 -6.77
C GLN A 337 -5.00 1.96 -5.40
N ARG A 338 -6.00 2.85 -5.36
CA ARG A 338 -6.58 3.37 -4.11
C ARG A 338 -7.34 2.27 -3.36
N VAL A 339 -8.05 1.41 -4.09
CA VAL A 339 -8.69 0.21 -3.52
C VAL A 339 -7.66 -0.70 -2.84
N ALA A 340 -6.60 -1.08 -3.55
CA ALA A 340 -5.53 -1.93 -2.99
C ALA A 340 -4.89 -1.27 -1.76
N CYS A 341 -4.64 0.03 -1.83
CA CYS A 341 -4.06 0.78 -0.73
C CYS A 341 -4.94 0.74 0.53
N TYR A 342 -6.23 1.06 0.42
CA TYR A 342 -7.15 0.95 1.57
C TYR A 342 -7.29 -0.49 2.05
N ARG A 343 -7.38 -1.46 1.12
CA ARG A 343 -7.47 -2.88 1.46
C ARG A 343 -6.32 -3.32 2.34
N ASP A 344 -5.10 -3.06 1.91
CA ASP A 344 -3.93 -3.57 2.61
C ASP A 344 -3.75 -2.85 3.96
N HIS A 345 -3.93 -1.52 4.03
CA HIS A 345 -3.82 -0.79 5.31
C HIS A 345 -4.92 -1.17 6.31
N ILE A 346 -6.18 -1.33 5.86
CA ILE A 346 -7.27 -1.78 6.75
C ILE A 346 -6.99 -3.21 7.24
N ASN A 347 -6.44 -4.08 6.39
CA ASN A 347 -6.08 -5.43 6.80
C ASN A 347 -4.96 -5.44 7.84
N GLU A 348 -3.95 -4.60 7.69
CA GLU A 348 -2.88 -4.44 8.68
C GLU A 348 -3.39 -3.89 10.02
N ILE A 349 -4.39 -3.00 10.02
CA ILE A 349 -5.06 -2.57 11.26
C ILE A 349 -5.86 -3.73 11.87
N LEU A 350 -6.56 -4.52 11.05
CA LEU A 350 -7.31 -5.68 11.54
C LEU A 350 -6.38 -6.72 12.19
N LYS A 351 -5.22 -6.97 11.59
CA LYS A 351 -4.17 -7.82 12.16
C LYS A 351 -3.62 -7.26 13.46
N ALA A 352 -3.34 -5.96 13.53
CA ALA A 352 -2.88 -5.33 14.77
C ALA A 352 -3.88 -5.55 15.91
N ILE A 353 -5.18 -5.37 15.66
CA ILE A 353 -6.23 -5.55 16.68
C ILE A 353 -6.40 -7.03 17.06
N ASN A 354 -6.52 -7.92 16.07
CA ASN A 354 -6.98 -9.31 16.31
C ASN A 354 -5.86 -10.33 16.51
N ILE A 355 -4.66 -10.09 15.95
CA ILE A 355 -3.54 -11.04 16.00
C ILE A 355 -2.50 -10.58 17.01
N ASP A 356 -2.11 -9.30 16.97
CA ASP A 356 -1.04 -8.78 17.83
C ASP A 356 -1.56 -8.41 19.24
N ASP A 357 -2.88 -8.54 19.46
CA ASP A 357 -3.58 -8.04 20.64
C ASP A 357 -3.15 -6.58 20.92
N CYS A 358 -2.99 -5.81 19.84
CA CYS A 358 -2.40 -4.49 19.89
C CYS A 358 -3.48 -3.41 19.90
N LEU A 359 -3.39 -2.61 20.96
CA LEU A 359 -3.88 -1.24 21.06
C LEU A 359 -5.40 -1.06 20.96
N ASP A 360 -5.89 -0.06 21.69
CA ASP A 360 -7.27 0.39 21.61
C ASP A 360 -7.52 1.21 20.33
N VAL A 361 -7.28 0.61 19.15
CA VAL A 361 -7.59 1.25 17.87
C VAL A 361 -9.10 1.31 17.71
N LYS A 362 -9.66 2.51 17.86
CA LYS A 362 -11.10 2.75 17.88
C LYS A 362 -11.67 3.18 16.55
N GLY A 363 -10.87 3.57 15.56
CA GLY A 363 -11.42 3.97 14.28
C GLY A 363 -10.42 4.23 13.16
N PHE A 364 -10.98 4.34 11.96
CA PHE A 364 -10.30 4.59 10.71
C PHE A 364 -11.00 5.71 9.92
N PHE A 365 -10.22 6.68 9.45
CA PHE A 365 -10.68 7.80 8.63
C PHE A 365 -10.10 7.72 7.22
N PHE A 366 -10.97 7.58 6.22
CA PHE A 366 -10.61 7.63 4.80
C PHE A 366 -10.30 9.08 4.39
N THR A 367 -9.23 9.32 3.63
CA THR A 367 -8.93 10.67 3.12
C THR A 367 -9.55 10.97 1.75
N SER A 368 -10.25 12.11 1.74
CA SER A 368 -11.03 12.86 0.75
C SER A 368 -12.19 12.15 0.03
N PRO A 369 -13.46 12.53 0.31
CA PRO A 369 -14.64 12.04 -0.40
C PRO A 369 -14.77 12.60 -1.83
N MET A 370 -14.10 13.71 -2.14
CA MET A 370 -14.08 14.35 -3.47
C MET A 370 -12.65 14.63 -3.91
N ASP A 371 -12.39 14.77 -5.21
CA ASP A 371 -11.08 15.21 -5.72
C ASP A 371 -10.73 16.60 -5.15
N THR A 372 -9.71 16.65 -4.32
CA THR A 372 -9.08 17.88 -3.80
C THR A 372 -7.78 18.13 -4.55
N HIS A 373 -7.44 19.40 -4.75
CA HIS A 373 -6.20 19.82 -5.39
C HIS A 373 -5.11 19.95 -4.31
N ASP A 374 -3.96 19.29 -4.49
CA ASP A 374 -2.88 19.23 -3.47
C ASP A 374 -1.78 20.30 -3.66
N GLY A 375 -2.04 21.32 -4.49
CA GLY A 375 -1.06 22.36 -4.82
C GLY A 375 -0.08 21.98 -5.95
N SER A 376 -0.17 20.75 -6.46
CA SER A 376 0.43 20.33 -7.73
C SER A 376 -0.69 20.04 -8.76
N GLU A 377 -0.39 19.78 -10.04
CA GLU A 377 -1.41 19.39 -11.05
C GLU A 377 -2.24 18.12 -10.69
N ASN A 378 -2.03 17.54 -9.50
CA ASN A 378 -2.63 16.30 -9.03
C ASN A 378 -3.99 16.51 -8.34
N ARG A 379 -4.78 15.42 -8.31
CA ARG A 379 -6.08 15.33 -7.64
C ARG A 379 -6.05 14.20 -6.60
N ILE A 380 -6.46 14.49 -5.37
CA ILE A 380 -6.58 13.54 -4.26
C ILE A 380 -8.06 13.41 -3.88
N GLY A 381 -8.68 12.28 -4.17
CA GLY A 381 -10.02 11.97 -3.66
C GLY A 381 -10.91 11.19 -4.61
N GLY A 382 -12.21 11.24 -4.34
CA GLY A 382 -13.15 10.23 -4.80
C GLY A 382 -14.05 10.58 -5.96
N THR A 383 -14.33 11.84 -6.22
CA THR A 383 -15.30 12.22 -7.24
C THR A 383 -14.75 13.40 -8.00
N GLY A 384 -14.72 13.25 -9.33
CA GLY A 384 -14.40 14.34 -10.22
C GLY A 384 -15.41 15.46 -10.01
N SER A 385 -14.92 16.69 -9.96
CA SER A 385 -15.75 17.89 -9.88
C SER A 385 -16.95 17.79 -10.83
N ARG A 386 -18.16 17.97 -10.27
CA ARG A 386 -19.48 17.99 -10.95
C ARG A 386 -20.09 16.61 -11.28
N GLY A 387 -20.85 16.04 -10.34
CA GLY A 387 -21.88 15.04 -10.64
C GLY A 387 -21.39 13.72 -11.25
N SER A 388 -20.16 13.31 -10.97
CA SER A 388 -19.60 12.04 -11.44
C SER A 388 -20.08 10.84 -10.61
N LEU A 389 -20.15 9.67 -11.24
CA LEU A 389 -20.42 8.37 -10.60
C LEU A 389 -19.34 8.06 -9.54
N PRO A 390 -19.66 7.33 -8.45
CA PRO A 390 -18.66 6.88 -7.48
C PRO A 390 -17.55 6.08 -8.18
N LYS A 391 -16.28 6.28 -7.80
CA LYS A 391 -15.17 5.45 -8.28
C LYS A 391 -15.19 4.10 -7.54
N ALA A 392 -14.35 3.17 -8.01
CA ALA A 392 -14.21 1.85 -7.41
C ALA A 392 -13.86 1.91 -5.92
N SER A 393 -13.02 2.86 -5.49
CA SER A 393 -12.67 3.02 -4.08
C SER A 393 -13.85 3.40 -3.19
N GLU A 394 -14.79 4.25 -3.63
CA GLU A 394 -15.98 4.57 -2.81
C GLU A 394 -16.90 3.36 -2.64
N LEU A 395 -17.11 2.58 -3.70
CA LEU A 395 -17.90 1.35 -3.62
C LEU A 395 -17.24 0.32 -2.71
N TYR A 396 -15.93 0.18 -2.82
CA TYR A 396 -15.13 -0.67 -1.94
C TYR A 396 -15.25 -0.23 -0.47
N ILE A 397 -15.07 1.06 -0.18
CA ILE A 397 -15.19 1.62 1.18
C ILE A 397 -16.59 1.37 1.74
N GLN A 398 -17.63 1.65 0.96
CA GLN A 398 -19.02 1.44 1.38
C GLN A 398 -19.26 -0.01 1.81
N GLN A 399 -18.70 -0.97 1.06
CA GLN A 399 -18.83 -2.39 1.39
C GLN A 399 -18.07 -2.75 2.68
N VAL A 400 -16.82 -2.30 2.83
CA VAL A 400 -16.02 -2.58 4.05
C VAL A 400 -16.66 -1.96 5.30
N VAL A 401 -17.19 -0.75 5.20
CA VAL A 401 -17.89 -0.07 6.30
C VAL A 401 -19.18 -0.82 6.67
N LYS A 402 -19.95 -1.25 5.66
CA LYS A 402 -21.18 -2.03 5.86
C LYS A 402 -20.92 -3.38 6.53
N ASP A 403 -19.86 -4.06 6.11
CA ASP A 403 -19.48 -5.38 6.65
C ASP A 403 -18.67 -5.27 7.95
N ASN A 404 -18.26 -4.05 8.32
CA ASN A 404 -17.39 -3.75 9.45
C ASN A 404 -16.08 -4.59 9.43
N GLY A 405 -15.47 -4.74 8.24
CA GLY A 405 -14.24 -5.54 8.06
C GLY A 405 -14.28 -6.40 6.80
N PHE A 406 -13.63 -7.57 6.86
CA PHE A 406 -13.48 -8.53 5.77
C PHE A 406 -14.16 -9.85 6.14
N THR A 407 -15.44 -10.00 5.80
CA THR A 407 -16.19 -11.23 6.11
C THR A 407 -15.91 -12.34 5.09
N GLU A 408 -16.17 -13.60 5.47
CA GLU A 408 -16.06 -14.74 4.54
C GLU A 408 -16.95 -14.53 3.31
N GLY A 409 -16.39 -14.72 2.11
CA GLY A 409 -17.03 -14.42 0.82
C GLY A 409 -16.63 -13.06 0.21
N PHE A 410 -15.74 -12.29 0.87
CA PHE A 410 -15.16 -11.08 0.30
C PHE A 410 -14.23 -11.39 -0.89
N ASN A 411 -14.53 -10.84 -2.08
CA ASN A 411 -13.69 -11.04 -3.27
C ASN A 411 -12.45 -10.12 -3.23
N ILE A 412 -11.26 -10.71 -3.38
CA ILE A 412 -9.95 -10.11 -3.11
C ILE A 412 -9.54 -9.06 -4.16
N MET A 413 -10.27 -8.96 -5.29
CA MET A 413 -10.08 -7.92 -6.30
C MET A 413 -11.17 -6.85 -6.29
N GLY A 414 -10.79 -5.63 -5.91
CA GLY A 414 -11.28 -4.37 -6.53
C GLY A 414 -12.74 -3.93 -6.31
N GLY A 415 -13.60 -4.79 -5.75
CA GLY A 415 -15.00 -4.49 -5.48
C GLY A 415 -15.93 -4.59 -6.71
N MET A 416 -16.45 -5.79 -6.98
CA MET A 416 -17.90 -6.11 -7.05
C MET A 416 -18.13 -7.58 -7.41
N ALA A 417 -18.87 -8.29 -6.55
CA ALA A 417 -19.94 -9.19 -6.98
C ALA A 417 -21.00 -9.27 -5.86
N THR A 418 -22.23 -8.87 -6.16
CA THR A 418 -23.43 -8.98 -5.32
C THR A 418 -23.99 -10.40 -5.27
N GLY A 419 -23.14 -11.42 -5.32
CA GLY A 419 -23.52 -12.82 -5.24
C GLY A 419 -22.79 -13.50 -4.09
N ARG A 420 -23.45 -14.39 -3.36
CA ARG A 420 -22.78 -15.37 -2.49
C ARG A 420 -21.77 -16.14 -3.36
N VAL A 421 -20.50 -15.78 -3.28
CA VAL A 421 -19.42 -16.61 -3.79
C VAL A 421 -19.30 -17.74 -2.76
N ALA A 422 -19.48 -18.98 -3.19
CA ALA A 422 -19.21 -20.13 -2.34
C ALA A 422 -17.76 -20.01 -1.85
N ASN A 423 -17.54 -20.09 -0.53
CA ASN A 423 -16.26 -19.87 0.15
C ASN A 423 -15.06 -20.48 -0.62
N GLU A 424 -14.38 -19.67 -1.45
CA GLU A 424 -13.17 -20.10 -2.18
C GLU A 424 -11.98 -20.34 -1.22
N ASN A 425 -12.04 -19.78 0.00
CA ASN A 425 -10.96 -19.84 0.99
C ASN A 425 -11.22 -20.81 2.15
N SER A 426 -12.38 -21.48 2.22
CA SER A 426 -12.56 -22.53 3.21
C SER A 426 -11.87 -23.79 2.74
N THR A 427 -11.04 -24.42 3.59
CA THR A 427 -10.53 -25.76 3.32
C THR A 427 -11.71 -26.71 3.08
N LEU A 428 -11.82 -27.21 1.86
CA LEU A 428 -12.82 -28.20 1.51
C LEU A 428 -12.32 -29.56 1.99
N PHE A 429 -13.13 -30.24 2.81
CA PHE A 429 -12.86 -31.59 3.27
C PHE A 429 -13.62 -32.57 2.38
N ASP A 430 -12.92 -33.14 1.40
CA ASP A 430 -13.48 -34.12 0.47
C ASP A 430 -12.38 -35.03 -0.09
N GLN A 431 -12.77 -36.01 -0.89
CA GLN A 431 -11.86 -36.88 -1.65
C GLN A 431 -11.92 -36.50 -3.13
N PHE A 432 -10.76 -36.54 -3.80
CA PHE A 432 -10.75 -36.43 -5.27
C PHE A 432 -11.49 -37.63 -5.89
N PRO A 433 -12.08 -37.48 -7.10
CA PRO A 433 -12.79 -38.56 -7.76
C PRO A 433 -11.94 -39.82 -7.93
N GLU A 434 -12.60 -40.98 -8.00
CA GLU A 434 -11.94 -42.23 -8.36
C GLU A 434 -11.23 -42.09 -9.71
N GLY A 435 -9.94 -42.46 -9.76
CA GLY A 435 -9.10 -42.28 -10.94
C GLY A 435 -8.42 -40.91 -11.07
N PHE A 436 -8.55 -40.01 -10.08
CA PHE A 436 -7.74 -38.80 -10.04
C PHE A 436 -6.25 -39.14 -9.94
N ARG A 437 -5.44 -38.55 -10.83
CA ARG A 437 -4.01 -38.83 -10.94
C ARG A 437 -3.19 -37.85 -10.13
N TRP A 438 -2.32 -38.38 -9.28
CA TRP A 438 -1.35 -37.61 -8.52
C TRP A 438 0.03 -37.73 -9.14
N GLY A 439 0.58 -36.61 -9.60
CA GLY A 439 1.85 -36.63 -10.32
C GLY A 439 2.80 -35.51 -9.96
N ALA A 440 4.07 -35.73 -10.31
CA ALA A 440 5.12 -34.72 -10.30
C ALA A 440 5.52 -34.39 -11.75
N SER A 441 6.03 -33.17 -11.97
CA SER A 441 6.39 -32.69 -13.30
C SER A 441 7.79 -32.09 -13.35
N THR A 442 8.54 -32.35 -14.43
CA THR A 442 9.87 -31.78 -14.65
C THR A 442 10.06 -31.28 -16.08
N SER A 443 11.23 -30.70 -16.38
CA SER A 443 11.62 -30.39 -17.75
C SER A 443 13.07 -30.73 -18.01
N ALA A 444 13.33 -31.11 -19.26
CA ALA A 444 14.62 -31.63 -19.71
C ALA A 444 15.78 -30.72 -19.31
N TYR A 445 15.70 -29.43 -19.64
CA TYR A 445 16.76 -28.46 -19.36
C TYR A 445 17.00 -28.26 -17.86
N GLN A 446 15.94 -28.31 -17.03
CA GLN A 446 16.05 -28.06 -15.59
C GLN A 446 16.63 -29.23 -14.81
N ILE A 447 16.51 -30.48 -15.31
CA ILE A 447 16.87 -31.67 -14.53
C ILE A 447 17.94 -32.56 -15.17
N GLU A 448 18.01 -32.65 -16.49
CA GLU A 448 18.82 -33.70 -17.14
C GLU A 448 20.31 -33.47 -16.96
N GLY A 449 20.78 -32.24 -17.17
CA GLY A 449 22.21 -31.99 -17.30
C GLY A 449 22.79 -32.64 -18.56
N ALA A 450 24.06 -33.04 -18.48
CA ALA A 450 24.77 -33.74 -19.55
C ALA A 450 24.62 -32.99 -20.89
N TRP A 451 24.81 -31.67 -20.86
CA TRP A 451 24.41 -30.77 -21.93
C TRP A 451 25.12 -31.03 -23.26
N ASN A 452 26.35 -31.57 -23.19
CA ASN A 452 27.23 -31.89 -24.32
C ASN A 452 27.70 -33.36 -24.33
N GLU A 453 27.00 -34.25 -23.63
CA GLU A 453 27.33 -35.67 -23.58
C GLU A 453 26.49 -36.47 -24.59
N ASP A 454 27.02 -37.63 -25.01
CA ASP A 454 26.34 -38.61 -25.86
C ASP A 454 25.65 -38.03 -27.10
N GLY A 455 26.27 -37.00 -27.69
CA GLY A 455 25.83 -36.40 -28.94
C GLY A 455 24.61 -35.49 -28.83
N ARG A 456 24.20 -35.04 -27.62
CA ARG A 456 23.16 -34.00 -27.49
C ARG A 456 23.59 -32.71 -28.20
N GLY A 457 22.70 -32.17 -29.02
CA GLY A 457 22.88 -30.87 -29.66
C GLY A 457 22.53 -29.72 -28.74
N ALA A 458 23.23 -28.59 -28.92
CA ALA A 458 22.97 -27.36 -28.18
C ALA A 458 21.60 -26.76 -28.54
N THR A 459 20.97 -26.16 -27.54
CA THR A 459 19.62 -25.59 -27.62
C THR A 459 19.58 -24.11 -27.25
N PHE A 460 18.43 -23.47 -27.43
CA PHE A 460 18.20 -22.08 -27.06
C PHE A 460 18.65 -21.78 -25.62
N LEU A 461 18.22 -22.61 -24.67
CA LEU A 461 18.50 -22.37 -23.25
C LEU A 461 20.00 -22.54 -22.93
N ASP A 462 20.69 -23.48 -23.60
CA ASP A 462 22.15 -23.62 -23.49
C ASP A 462 22.85 -22.31 -23.89
N VAL A 463 22.47 -21.73 -25.03
CA VAL A 463 23.11 -20.51 -25.54
C VAL A 463 22.84 -19.30 -24.64
N ILE A 464 21.59 -19.13 -24.18
CA ILE A 464 21.23 -18.00 -23.31
C ILE A 464 21.99 -18.09 -21.99
N ALA A 465 22.02 -19.25 -21.35
CA ALA A 465 22.69 -19.43 -20.06
C ALA A 465 24.21 -19.21 -20.14
N HIS A 466 24.87 -19.58 -21.24
CA HIS A 466 26.32 -19.40 -21.38
C HIS A 466 26.73 -17.96 -21.77
N ILE A 467 25.89 -17.23 -22.50
CA ILE A 467 26.29 -15.95 -23.11
C ILE A 467 25.74 -14.74 -22.33
N HIS A 468 24.57 -14.83 -21.71
CA HIS A 468 23.89 -13.69 -21.10
C HIS A 468 23.99 -13.71 -19.58
N LYS A 469 24.96 -12.95 -19.04
CA LYS A 469 25.03 -12.70 -17.59
C LYS A 469 23.75 -12.01 -17.11
N GLY A 470 23.12 -12.53 -16.06
CA GLY A 470 21.84 -12.08 -15.52
C GLY A 470 20.61 -12.75 -16.14
N ALA A 471 20.78 -13.67 -17.12
CA ALA A 471 19.65 -14.46 -17.64
C ALA A 471 19.10 -15.45 -16.60
N ILE A 472 19.95 -15.92 -15.69
CA ILE A 472 19.60 -16.67 -14.48
C ILE A 472 20.13 -15.85 -13.29
N ILE A 473 19.34 -15.73 -12.21
CA ILE A 473 19.60 -14.83 -11.07
C ILE A 473 21.01 -15.02 -10.50
N ASP A 474 21.48 -16.26 -10.41
CA ASP A 474 22.79 -16.63 -9.87
C ASP A 474 23.86 -16.89 -10.94
N ASN A 475 23.52 -16.70 -12.23
CA ASN A 475 24.37 -17.02 -13.40
C ASN A 475 24.78 -18.50 -13.52
N SER A 476 24.04 -19.43 -12.91
CA SER A 476 24.23 -20.86 -13.13
C SER A 476 23.86 -21.31 -14.56
N THR A 477 24.14 -22.57 -14.91
CA THR A 477 23.82 -23.16 -16.22
C THR A 477 23.17 -24.53 -16.06
N GLY A 478 22.45 -24.99 -17.09
CA GLY A 478 21.91 -26.35 -17.18
C GLY A 478 22.94 -27.44 -17.48
N ASN A 479 24.25 -27.17 -17.34
CA ASN A 479 25.30 -28.11 -17.75
C ASN A 479 25.26 -29.42 -16.98
N VAL A 480 25.06 -29.33 -15.67
CA VAL A 480 24.91 -30.47 -14.75
C VAL A 480 23.47 -30.56 -14.23
N ALA A 481 22.82 -29.43 -13.95
CA ALA A 481 21.46 -29.38 -13.41
C ALA A 481 21.27 -30.31 -12.19
N CYS A 482 20.19 -31.09 -12.13
CA CYS A 482 19.99 -32.14 -11.13
C CYS A 482 20.71 -33.47 -11.49
N ASP A 483 21.37 -33.52 -12.65
CA ASP A 483 22.12 -34.67 -13.15
C ASP A 483 21.26 -35.93 -13.39
N SER A 484 19.98 -35.74 -13.72
CA SER A 484 19.01 -36.81 -13.98
C SER A 484 19.45 -37.72 -15.14
N TYR A 485 20.25 -37.20 -16.07
CA TYR A 485 20.83 -38.02 -17.15
C TYR A 485 21.60 -39.23 -16.60
N HIS A 486 22.32 -39.03 -15.51
CA HIS A 486 23.07 -40.09 -14.82
C HIS A 486 22.29 -40.72 -13.66
N LYS A 487 21.35 -39.98 -13.06
CA LYS A 487 20.69 -40.32 -11.79
C LYS A 487 19.18 -40.60 -11.91
N TYR A 488 18.71 -40.93 -13.11
CA TYR A 488 17.28 -41.17 -13.34
C TYR A 488 16.68 -42.27 -12.43
N MET A 489 17.48 -43.24 -11.99
CA MET A 489 17.00 -44.28 -11.05
C MET A 489 16.79 -43.73 -9.63
N GLU A 490 17.65 -42.82 -9.18
CA GLU A 490 17.45 -42.09 -7.93
C GLU A 490 16.21 -41.20 -8.01
N ASP A 491 15.98 -40.52 -9.14
CA ASP A 491 14.77 -39.73 -9.36
C ASP A 491 13.51 -40.60 -9.30
N ILE A 492 13.52 -41.78 -9.95
CA ILE A 492 12.41 -42.74 -9.88
C ILE A 492 12.16 -43.21 -8.45
N ARG A 493 13.22 -43.45 -7.67
CA ARG A 493 13.08 -43.83 -6.26
C ARG A 493 12.41 -42.72 -5.44
N ILE A 494 12.78 -41.46 -5.67
CA ILE A 494 12.15 -40.31 -5.01
C ILE A 494 10.65 -40.26 -5.37
N LEU A 495 10.28 -40.49 -6.63
CA LEU A 495 8.87 -40.54 -7.04
C LEU A 495 8.08 -41.67 -6.35
N GLN A 496 8.69 -42.83 -6.14
CA GLN A 496 8.06 -43.93 -5.39
C GLN A 496 7.87 -43.59 -3.89
N ASP A 497 8.80 -42.83 -3.32
CA ASP A 497 8.73 -42.38 -1.93
C ASP A 497 7.63 -41.31 -1.75
N THR A 498 7.36 -40.48 -2.77
CA THR A 498 6.27 -39.47 -2.75
C THR A 498 4.88 -40.06 -3.04
N LYS A 499 4.78 -41.34 -3.43
CA LYS A 499 3.51 -42.05 -3.71
C LYS A 499 2.69 -41.45 -4.85
N VAL A 500 3.35 -40.80 -5.80
CA VAL A 500 2.72 -40.38 -7.06
C VAL A 500 2.45 -41.58 -7.97
N ASP A 501 1.37 -41.52 -8.73
CA ASP A 501 0.99 -42.53 -9.72
C ASP A 501 1.43 -42.15 -11.15
N THR A 502 1.78 -40.89 -11.37
CA THR A 502 2.08 -40.35 -12.69
C THR A 502 3.33 -39.47 -12.65
N TYR A 503 4.16 -39.53 -13.70
CA TYR A 503 5.29 -38.62 -13.86
C TYR A 503 5.29 -37.94 -15.22
N HIS A 504 5.21 -36.61 -15.20
CA HIS A 504 5.21 -35.80 -16.40
C HIS A 504 6.60 -35.22 -16.65
N PHE A 505 7.18 -35.51 -17.82
CA PHE A 505 8.49 -35.01 -18.21
C PHE A 505 8.46 -34.51 -19.65
N SER A 506 9.49 -33.77 -20.05
CA SER A 506 9.65 -33.33 -21.43
C SER A 506 10.83 -34.01 -22.10
N ILE A 507 10.71 -34.35 -23.38
CA ILE A 507 11.80 -34.87 -24.19
C ILE A 507 12.54 -33.67 -24.82
N SER A 508 13.87 -33.64 -24.68
CA SER A 508 14.73 -32.63 -25.31
C SER A 508 14.84 -32.91 -26.80
N TRP A 509 14.34 -31.99 -27.63
CA TRP A 509 14.47 -32.08 -29.07
C TRP A 509 15.96 -32.14 -29.49
N GLY A 510 16.83 -31.32 -28.87
CA GLY A 510 18.27 -31.36 -29.13
C GLY A 510 18.94 -32.68 -28.74
N ARG A 511 18.36 -33.45 -27.80
CA ARG A 511 18.90 -34.77 -27.42
C ARG A 511 18.49 -35.87 -28.39
N ILE A 512 17.34 -35.76 -29.05
CA ILE A 512 16.90 -36.73 -30.08
C ILE A 512 17.45 -36.34 -31.46
N PHE A 513 17.31 -35.09 -31.88
CA PHE A 513 17.83 -34.52 -33.12
C PHE A 513 18.85 -33.42 -32.81
N PRO A 514 20.16 -33.74 -32.77
CA PRO A 514 21.20 -32.78 -32.37
C PRO A 514 21.26 -31.52 -33.24
N TYR A 515 20.93 -31.65 -34.52
CA TYR A 515 20.87 -30.54 -35.48
C TYR A 515 19.42 -30.09 -35.77
N GLY A 516 18.48 -30.51 -34.93
CA GLY A 516 17.04 -30.23 -35.04
C GLY A 516 16.30 -30.89 -36.21
N THR A 517 16.99 -31.68 -37.02
CA THR A 517 16.41 -32.39 -38.18
C THR A 517 16.61 -33.90 -38.06
N ASN A 518 15.82 -34.67 -38.80
CA ASN A 518 15.89 -36.14 -38.80
C ASN A 518 17.05 -36.72 -39.63
N HIS A 519 17.97 -35.88 -40.10
CA HIS A 519 19.19 -36.35 -40.78
C HIS A 519 20.05 -37.23 -39.87
N THR A 520 20.08 -36.89 -38.58
CA THR A 520 20.79 -37.66 -37.55
C THR A 520 19.88 -37.84 -36.36
N VAL A 521 19.47 -39.08 -36.10
CA VAL A 521 18.77 -39.47 -34.87
C VAL A 521 19.81 -39.94 -33.86
N ASN A 522 19.88 -39.28 -32.70
CA ASN A 522 20.78 -39.67 -31.63
C ASN A 522 20.22 -40.87 -30.85
N GLN A 523 20.75 -42.05 -31.16
CA GLN A 523 20.30 -43.30 -30.55
C GLN A 523 20.62 -43.41 -29.05
N LEU A 524 21.68 -42.74 -28.56
CA LEU A 524 21.99 -42.70 -27.13
C LEU A 524 20.97 -41.84 -26.38
N GLY A 525 20.56 -40.72 -26.97
CA GLY A 525 19.46 -39.89 -26.46
C GLY A 525 18.13 -40.66 -26.41
N VAL A 526 17.81 -41.42 -27.46
CA VAL A 526 16.63 -42.31 -27.47
C VAL A 526 16.73 -43.37 -26.37
N ALA A 527 17.89 -44.02 -26.24
CA ALA A 527 18.12 -45.05 -25.23
C ALA A 527 17.98 -44.51 -23.80
N TYR A 528 18.40 -43.27 -23.54
CA TYR A 528 18.20 -42.61 -22.25
C TYR A 528 16.71 -42.49 -21.91
N TYR A 529 15.88 -41.90 -22.79
CA TYR A 529 14.45 -41.78 -22.51
C TYR A 529 13.75 -43.13 -22.40
N LYS A 530 14.17 -44.15 -23.16
CA LYS A 530 13.67 -45.53 -22.97
C LYS A 530 13.95 -46.06 -21.57
N LYS A 531 15.16 -45.85 -21.04
CA LYS A 531 15.51 -46.25 -19.66
C LYS A 531 14.65 -45.53 -18.61
N VAL A 532 14.42 -44.23 -18.80
CA VAL A 532 13.55 -43.46 -17.90
C VAL A 532 12.11 -44.00 -17.94
N ILE A 533 11.54 -44.18 -19.13
CA ILE A 533 10.18 -44.69 -19.34
C ILE A 533 10.04 -46.11 -18.75
N ASP A 534 10.98 -47.00 -19.06
CA ASP A 534 10.96 -48.38 -18.57
C ASP A 534 11.10 -48.43 -17.05
N GLY A 535 11.96 -47.58 -16.48
CA GLY A 535 12.12 -47.46 -15.04
C GLY A 535 10.86 -46.95 -14.33
N LEU A 536 10.16 -45.96 -14.91
CA LEU A 536 8.89 -45.45 -14.39
C LEU A 536 7.81 -46.54 -14.41
N LEU A 537 7.64 -47.23 -15.53
CA LEU A 537 6.66 -48.32 -15.66
C LEU A 537 6.97 -49.47 -14.70
N ALA A 538 8.24 -49.84 -14.54
CA ALA A 538 8.67 -50.85 -13.58
C ALA A 538 8.40 -50.43 -12.12
N ALA A 539 8.42 -49.13 -11.84
CA ALA A 539 8.08 -48.54 -10.56
C ALA A 539 6.57 -48.39 -10.32
N GLY A 540 5.73 -48.71 -11.30
CA GLY A 540 4.28 -48.53 -11.24
C GLY A 540 3.82 -47.09 -11.45
N ILE A 541 4.66 -46.25 -12.07
CA ILE A 541 4.40 -44.82 -12.33
C ILE A 541 4.13 -44.63 -13.82
N GLU A 542 2.98 -44.04 -14.16
CA GLU A 542 2.59 -43.79 -15.55
C GLU A 542 3.37 -42.59 -16.14
N PRO A 543 4.11 -42.78 -17.24
CA PRO A 543 4.84 -41.69 -17.88
C PRO A 543 3.89 -40.80 -18.69
N ILE A 544 4.08 -39.47 -18.63
CA ILE A 544 3.48 -38.52 -19.56
C ILE A 544 4.60 -37.69 -20.21
N ALA A 545 4.78 -37.84 -21.52
CA ALA A 545 5.84 -37.13 -22.23
C ALA A 545 5.33 -35.91 -23.02
N THR A 546 5.84 -34.74 -22.67
CA THR A 546 5.79 -33.55 -23.54
C THR A 546 6.92 -33.60 -24.55
N ILE A 547 6.60 -33.73 -25.83
CA ILE A 547 7.63 -33.80 -26.88
C ILE A 547 8.35 -32.46 -27.12
N TYR A 548 7.75 -31.30 -26.82
CA TYR A 548 8.44 -30.00 -26.95
C TYR A 548 8.05 -29.00 -25.86
N LYS A 549 9.07 -28.41 -25.21
CA LYS A 549 8.92 -27.41 -24.15
C LYS A 549 9.95 -26.27 -24.32
N TYR A 550 9.58 -25.23 -25.10
CA TYR A 550 10.30 -23.96 -25.31
C TYR A 550 11.78 -24.01 -25.76
N ASP A 551 12.44 -25.16 -25.67
CA ASP A 551 13.88 -25.34 -25.85
C ASP A 551 14.20 -25.94 -27.22
N MET A 552 14.49 -25.07 -28.19
CA MET A 552 14.69 -25.44 -29.58
C MET A 552 16.17 -25.69 -29.90
N PRO A 553 16.50 -26.69 -30.74
CA PRO A 553 17.85 -26.88 -31.26
C PRO A 553 18.38 -25.62 -31.96
N VAL A 554 19.64 -25.27 -31.71
CA VAL A 554 20.25 -24.02 -32.20
C VAL A 554 20.21 -23.92 -33.72
N ASP A 555 20.38 -25.02 -34.45
CA ASP A 555 20.36 -24.99 -35.92
C ASP A 555 19.00 -24.61 -36.50
N LEU A 556 17.89 -24.93 -35.83
CA LEU A 556 16.57 -24.44 -36.22
C LEU A 556 16.42 -22.94 -35.91
N LEU A 557 16.99 -22.46 -34.81
CA LEU A 557 16.98 -21.03 -34.48
C LEU A 557 17.76 -20.22 -35.54
N LYS A 558 18.90 -20.73 -36.03
CA LYS A 558 19.71 -20.08 -37.07
C LYS A 558 18.93 -19.83 -38.36
N ILE A 559 17.97 -20.70 -38.69
CA ILE A 559 17.13 -20.55 -39.88
C ILE A 559 15.82 -19.78 -39.62
N GLY A 560 15.62 -19.22 -38.41
CA GLY A 560 14.45 -18.41 -38.03
C GLY A 560 13.53 -19.05 -36.98
N GLY A 561 13.78 -20.29 -36.57
CA GLY A 561 12.96 -21.01 -35.60
C GLY A 561 11.49 -21.09 -36.06
N TRP A 562 10.56 -20.76 -35.17
CA TRP A 562 9.12 -20.81 -35.48
C TRP A 562 8.65 -19.80 -36.53
N THR A 563 9.45 -18.79 -36.91
CA THR A 563 9.07 -17.89 -38.02
C THR A 563 9.37 -18.51 -39.40
N ASN A 564 10.15 -19.58 -39.44
CA ASN A 564 10.41 -20.34 -40.65
C ASN A 564 9.42 -21.50 -40.79
N GLN A 565 8.66 -21.51 -41.88
CA GLN A 565 7.64 -22.52 -42.14
C GLN A 565 8.21 -23.95 -42.19
N SER A 566 9.50 -24.13 -42.57
CA SER A 566 10.12 -25.47 -42.60
C SER A 566 10.23 -26.11 -41.22
N THR A 567 10.24 -25.32 -40.14
CA THR A 567 10.27 -25.80 -38.75
C THR A 567 9.07 -26.69 -38.43
N ILE A 568 7.92 -26.48 -39.08
CA ILE A 568 6.74 -27.34 -38.92
C ILE A 568 7.04 -28.77 -39.39
N GLU A 569 7.70 -28.93 -40.53
CA GLU A 569 8.05 -30.26 -41.05
C GLU A 569 9.14 -30.92 -40.21
N HIS A 570 10.10 -30.15 -39.68
CA HIS A 570 11.10 -30.67 -38.74
C HIS A 570 10.47 -31.12 -37.43
N PHE A 571 9.52 -30.35 -36.87
CA PHE A 571 8.79 -30.73 -35.68
C PHE A 571 7.94 -31.99 -35.90
N LYS A 572 7.27 -32.10 -37.06
CA LYS A 572 6.51 -33.29 -37.45
C LYS A 572 7.40 -34.53 -37.58
N ALA A 573 8.60 -34.39 -38.17
CA ALA A 573 9.57 -35.47 -38.27
C ALA A 573 10.06 -35.92 -36.89
N TYR A 574 10.31 -34.97 -35.98
CA TYR A 574 10.70 -35.22 -34.60
C TYR A 574 9.58 -35.93 -33.82
N ALA A 575 8.35 -35.43 -33.89
CA ALA A 575 7.18 -36.05 -33.28
C ALA A 575 6.99 -37.51 -33.76
N ARG A 576 7.18 -37.77 -35.06
CA ARG A 576 7.11 -39.12 -35.61
C ARG A 576 8.12 -40.06 -34.95
N VAL A 577 9.36 -39.63 -34.76
CA VAL A 577 10.38 -40.44 -34.07
C VAL A 577 9.99 -40.66 -32.61
N CYS A 578 9.52 -39.63 -31.90
CA CYS A 578 9.04 -39.81 -30.53
C CYS A 578 7.90 -40.83 -30.44
N PHE A 579 6.91 -40.78 -31.34
CA PHE A 579 5.81 -41.75 -31.34
C PHE A 579 6.25 -43.16 -31.71
N GLN A 580 7.21 -43.30 -32.62
CA GLN A 580 7.76 -44.61 -33.01
C GLN A 580 8.59 -45.24 -31.89
N GLU A 581 9.36 -44.43 -31.17
CA GLU A 581 10.31 -44.94 -30.18
C GLU A 581 9.72 -45.09 -28.78
N PHE A 582 8.67 -44.32 -28.45
CA PHE A 582 8.12 -44.23 -27.10
C PHE A 582 6.61 -44.46 -27.02
N GLY A 583 5.87 -44.37 -28.13
CA GLY A 583 4.39 -44.32 -28.11
C GLY A 583 3.70 -45.63 -27.73
N ASP A 584 4.42 -46.75 -27.62
CA ASP A 584 3.88 -48.00 -27.08
C ASP A 584 3.80 -48.01 -25.54
N LYS A 585 4.46 -47.04 -24.88
CA LYS A 585 4.69 -46.99 -23.43
C LYS A 585 4.28 -45.68 -22.76
N VAL A 586 3.85 -44.68 -23.54
CA VAL A 586 3.55 -43.31 -23.07
C VAL A 586 2.25 -42.80 -23.68
#